data_AF-A0A6J0NBB7-F1
#
_entry.id   AF-A0A6J0NBB7-F1
#
_cell.length_a   1.000
_cell.length_b   1.000
_cell.length_c   1.000
_cell.angle_alpha   90.00
_cell.angle_beta   90.00
_cell.angle_gamma   90.00
#
_symmetry.space_group_name_H-M   'P 1'
#
loop_
_entity.id
_entity.type
_entity.pdbx_description
1 polymer ?
#
loop_
_entity_poly.entity_id
_entity_poly.type
_entity_poly.pdbx_seq_one_letter_code
_entity_poly.pdbx_strand_id
1 'polypeptide(L)'
;MKNDNNHSSPFKLKLEHRLVHQQEAEEFTIDAHVKIIRQGRSLPLQEAFFSSTVDNFIFEDEDCPEKVELYELFMDAGIVELEAQFLLIDMILYVSDKTKSLDDDYKGALTLSVEVTLPSEPAEPIHAGSVQTQSQKATGRPKKTVELKPNHKIQKVMYKIGADGVSLVRFNTRSQSN
;
A
#
# COMPACT_ATOMS: atom_id res chain seq x y z
N MET A 1 -12.72 16.36 -29.03
CA MET A 1 -11.89 15.21 -28.63
C MET A 1 -11.97 15.11 -27.12
N LYS A 2 -12.60 14.05 -26.60
CA LYS A 2 -12.60 13.76 -25.16
C LYS A 2 -11.34 12.95 -24.89
N ASN A 3 -10.42 13.50 -24.10
CA ASN A 3 -9.27 12.76 -23.61
C ASN A 3 -9.74 11.94 -22.41
N ASP A 4 -10.23 10.73 -22.67
CA ASP A 4 -10.53 9.74 -21.64
C ASP A 4 -9.21 9.11 -21.16
N ASN A 5 -8.35 9.90 -20.51
CA ASN A 5 -7.29 9.36 -19.66
C ASN A 5 -7.91 8.89 -18.35
N ASN A 6 -8.85 7.95 -18.44
CA ASN A 6 -9.38 7.29 -17.27
C ASN A 6 -8.33 6.27 -16.83
N HIS A 7 -7.35 6.74 -16.05
CA HIS A 7 -6.42 5.86 -15.37
C HIS A 7 -7.27 5.03 -14.41
N SER A 8 -7.73 3.87 -14.87
CA SER A 8 -8.49 2.94 -14.03
C SER A 8 -7.60 2.62 -12.85
N SER A 9 -7.99 3.07 -11.65
CA SER A 9 -7.31 2.64 -10.43
C SER A 9 -7.25 1.11 -10.43
N PRO A 10 -6.10 0.50 -10.09
CA PRO A 10 -5.98 -0.95 -10.10
C PRO A 10 -6.81 -1.60 -8.99
N PHE A 11 -7.32 -0.82 -8.04
CA PHE A 11 -8.21 -1.25 -6.96
C PHE A 11 -9.48 -0.41 -6.91
N LYS A 12 -10.47 -0.90 -6.17
CA LYS A 12 -11.65 -0.12 -5.79
C LYS A 12 -11.48 0.39 -4.37
N LEU A 13 -11.77 1.66 -4.16
CA LEU A 13 -11.80 2.29 -2.85
C LEU A 13 -13.26 2.56 -2.46
N LYS A 14 -13.65 2.18 -1.24
CA LYS A 14 -14.92 2.51 -0.63
C LYS A 14 -14.69 3.18 0.71
N LEU A 15 -15.25 4.38 0.88
CA LEU A 15 -15.16 5.18 2.10
C LEU A 15 -16.57 5.44 2.63
N GLU A 16 -16.84 5.00 3.85
CA GLU A 16 -18.06 5.28 4.59
C GLU A 16 -17.72 5.98 5.90
N HIS A 17 -18.53 6.92 6.35
CA HIS A 17 -18.27 7.61 7.60
C HIS A 17 -19.53 7.80 8.44
N ARG A 18 -19.29 8.07 9.73
CA ARG A 18 -20.32 8.52 10.66
C ARG A 18 -19.71 9.56 11.59
N LEU A 19 -20.38 10.69 11.73
CA LEU A 19 -20.08 11.67 12.77
C LEU A 19 -20.84 11.31 14.05
N VAL A 20 -20.13 11.32 15.17
CA VAL A 20 -20.70 11.11 16.50
C VAL A 20 -20.34 12.33 17.33
N HIS A 21 -21.36 13.08 17.77
CA HIS A 21 -21.16 14.18 18.70
C HIS A 21 -20.99 13.62 20.11
N GLN A 22 -19.94 14.07 20.80
CA GLN A 22 -19.64 13.66 22.17
C GLN A 22 -19.17 14.88 22.93
N GLN A 23 -20.08 15.47 23.72
CA GLN A 23 -19.82 16.73 24.42
C GLN A 23 -18.70 16.63 25.47
N GLU A 24 -18.43 15.42 25.96
CA GLU A 24 -17.36 15.12 26.92
C GLU A 24 -16.00 14.86 26.25
N ALA A 25 -15.93 14.79 24.92
CA ALA A 25 -14.67 14.57 24.23
C ALA A 25 -13.74 15.79 24.38
N GLU A 26 -12.47 15.51 24.68
CA GLU A 26 -11.45 16.55 24.80
C GLU A 26 -11.12 17.16 23.43
N GLU A 27 -11.11 16.33 22.39
CA GLU A 27 -10.70 16.68 21.03
C GLU A 27 -11.66 16.06 20.00
N PHE A 28 -11.55 16.53 18.75
CA PHE A 28 -12.23 15.90 17.63
C PHE A 28 -11.32 14.87 16.97
N THR A 29 -11.69 13.60 17.07
CA THR A 29 -10.89 12.49 16.56
C THR A 29 -11.45 11.89 15.28
N ILE A 30 -10.57 11.21 14.54
CA ILE A 30 -10.92 10.26 13.50
C ILE A 30 -10.62 8.86 14.01
N ASP A 31 -11.64 8.00 14.03
CA ASP A 31 -11.50 6.58 14.37
C ASP A 31 -11.75 5.76 13.11
N ALA A 32 -10.73 5.09 12.60
CA ALA A 32 -10.81 4.49 11.29
C ALA A 32 -10.53 3.00 11.31
N HIS A 33 -11.36 2.29 10.56
CA HIS A 33 -11.27 0.86 10.35
C HIS A 33 -10.95 0.59 8.89
N VAL A 34 -9.77 0.02 8.64
CA VAL A 34 -9.27 -0.27 7.30
C VAL A 34 -9.31 -1.75 7.03
N LYS A 35 -9.86 -2.11 5.88
CA LYS A 35 -9.87 -3.47 5.35
C LYS A 35 -9.31 -3.48 3.95
N ILE A 36 -8.30 -4.31 3.72
CA ILE A 36 -7.76 -4.56 2.40
C ILE A 36 -8.18 -5.97 2.01
N ILE A 37 -8.95 -6.09 0.93
CA ILE A 37 -9.49 -7.36 0.45
C ILE A 37 -8.99 -7.65 -0.95
N ARG A 38 -8.90 -8.94 -1.32
CA ARG A 38 -8.58 -9.37 -2.68
C ARG A 38 -9.79 -10.00 -3.32
N GLN A 39 -10.13 -9.60 -4.55
CA GLN A 39 -11.25 -10.18 -5.29
C GLN A 39 -11.11 -11.71 -5.38
N GLY A 40 -12.18 -12.40 -5.03
CA GLY A 40 -12.20 -13.86 -4.98
C GLY A 40 -11.75 -14.46 -3.64
N ARG A 41 -11.38 -13.63 -2.65
CA ARG A 41 -11.14 -14.06 -1.27
C ARG A 41 -12.27 -13.60 -0.36
N SER A 42 -12.63 -14.43 0.63
CA SER A 42 -13.68 -14.13 1.61
C SER A 42 -13.16 -13.42 2.86
N LEU A 43 -11.85 -13.46 3.12
CA LEU A 43 -11.21 -12.86 4.28
C LEU A 43 -10.34 -11.66 3.83
N PRO A 44 -10.23 -10.61 4.66
CA PRO A 44 -9.28 -9.52 4.42
C PRO A 44 -7.85 -10.05 4.33
N LEU A 45 -7.07 -9.46 3.43
CA LEU A 45 -5.61 -9.61 3.41
C LEU A 45 -4.99 -8.93 4.61
N GLN A 46 -5.46 -7.72 4.91
CA GLN A 46 -5.05 -6.92 6.04
C GLN A 46 -6.25 -6.20 6.63
N GLU A 47 -6.22 -6.00 7.93
CA GLU A 47 -7.25 -5.29 8.68
C GLU A 47 -6.58 -4.55 9.84
N ALA A 48 -6.88 -3.26 9.98
CA ALA A 48 -6.28 -2.41 11.00
C ALA A 48 -7.29 -1.39 11.53
N PHE A 49 -7.07 -0.95 12.75
CA PHE A 49 -7.81 0.14 13.39
C PHE A 49 -6.82 1.20 13.80
N PHE A 50 -7.12 2.46 13.49
CA PHE A 50 -6.32 3.60 13.90
C PHE A 50 -7.20 4.70 14.47
N SER A 51 -6.62 5.53 15.33
CA SER A 51 -7.27 6.72 15.87
C SER A 51 -6.26 7.86 15.90
N SER A 52 -6.67 9.04 15.45
CA SER A 52 -5.85 10.25 15.48
C SER A 52 -6.76 11.47 15.67
N THR A 53 -6.19 12.63 15.98
CA THR A 53 -6.97 13.86 15.90
C THR A 53 -7.24 14.20 14.44
N VAL A 54 -8.37 14.86 14.18
CA VAL A 54 -8.71 15.28 12.81
C VAL A 54 -7.64 16.24 12.25
N ASP A 55 -7.14 17.15 13.08
CA ASP A 55 -6.12 18.11 12.65
C ASP A 55 -4.79 17.43 12.33
N ASN A 56 -4.31 16.51 13.17
CA ASN A 56 -3.08 15.76 12.89
C ASN A 56 -3.25 14.94 11.61
N PHE A 57 -4.39 14.26 11.45
CA PHE A 57 -4.65 13.46 10.27
C PHE A 57 -4.78 14.29 8.98
N ILE A 58 -5.23 15.55 9.03
CA ILE A 58 -5.34 16.38 7.82
C ILE A 58 -4.03 17.10 7.52
N PHE A 59 -3.44 17.77 8.51
CA PHE A 59 -2.40 18.78 8.28
C PHE A 59 -0.97 18.30 8.56
N GLU A 60 -0.79 17.30 9.43
CA GLU A 60 0.56 16.86 9.82
C GLU A 60 1.03 15.71 8.91
N ASP A 61 2.01 15.97 8.05
CA ASP A 61 2.48 14.97 7.07
C ASP A 61 3.58 14.05 7.63
N GLU A 62 4.68 14.61 8.13
CA GLU A 62 5.82 13.83 8.65
C GLU A 62 5.64 13.44 10.13
N ASP A 63 4.77 14.15 10.87
CA ASP A 63 4.60 14.02 12.32
C ASP A 63 3.33 13.24 12.73
N CYS A 64 2.57 12.68 11.78
CA CYS A 64 1.43 11.82 12.06
C CYS A 64 1.80 10.33 11.92
N PRO A 65 2.07 9.61 13.01
CA PRO A 65 2.47 8.20 12.96
C PRO A 65 1.38 7.32 12.33
N GLU A 66 0.10 7.67 12.50
CA GLU A 66 -1.01 6.89 11.91
C GLU A 66 -1.00 6.94 10.38
N LYS A 67 -0.59 8.07 9.76
CA LYS A 67 -0.42 8.16 8.29
C LYS A 67 0.69 7.23 7.80
N VAL A 68 1.79 7.15 8.54
CA VAL A 68 2.92 6.27 8.22
C VAL A 68 2.49 4.81 8.31
N GLU A 69 1.83 4.42 9.40
CA GLU A 69 1.31 3.06 9.58
C GLU A 69 0.32 2.67 8.49
N LEU A 70 -0.56 3.59 8.05
CA LEU A 70 -1.49 3.34 6.95
C LEU A 70 -0.79 3.14 5.62
N TYR A 71 0.21 3.97 5.34
CA TYR A 71 1.02 3.82 4.14
C TYR A 71 1.74 2.47 4.10
N GLU A 72 2.34 2.07 5.23
CA GLU A 72 3.00 0.75 5.37
C GLU A 72 2.01 -0.40 5.21
N LEU A 73 0.80 -0.30 5.80
CA LEU A 73 -0.29 -1.27 5.65
C LEU A 73 -0.65 -1.50 4.17
N PHE A 74 -0.75 -0.43 3.38
CA PHE A 74 -1.05 -0.52 1.95
C PHE A 74 0.09 -1.21 1.19
N MET A 75 1.33 -0.81 1.48
CA MET A 75 2.53 -1.39 0.87
C MET A 75 2.66 -2.88 1.15
N ASP A 76 2.44 -3.29 2.41
CA ASP A 76 2.50 -4.69 2.82
C ASP A 76 1.39 -5.54 2.17
N ALA A 77 0.28 -4.92 1.76
CA ALA A 77 -0.78 -5.60 1.03
C ALA A 77 -0.48 -5.76 -0.47
N GLY A 78 0.66 -5.23 -0.91
CA GLY A 78 1.15 -5.28 -2.29
C GLY A 78 0.63 -4.16 -3.18
N ILE A 79 0.12 -3.06 -2.58
CA ILE A 79 -0.16 -1.82 -3.31
C ILE A 79 1.19 -1.13 -3.55
N VAL A 80 1.41 -0.60 -4.76
CA VAL A 80 2.69 0.05 -5.06
C VAL A 80 2.76 1.44 -4.41
N GLU A 81 3.98 1.90 -4.13
CA GLU A 81 4.27 3.15 -3.41
C GLU A 81 3.45 4.36 -3.88
N LEU A 82 3.43 4.62 -5.19
CA LEU A 82 2.69 5.75 -5.73
C LEU A 82 1.17 5.64 -5.49
N GLU A 83 0.63 4.43 -5.57
CA GLU A 83 -0.79 4.17 -5.36
C GLU A 83 -1.17 4.23 -3.87
N ALA A 84 -0.29 3.75 -2.99
CA ALA A 84 -0.45 3.86 -1.55
C ALA A 84 -0.47 5.33 -1.10
N GLN A 85 0.38 6.18 -1.69
CA GLN A 85 0.34 7.62 -1.48
C GLN A 85 -1.00 8.23 -1.93
N PHE A 86 -1.49 7.87 -3.12
CA PHE A 86 -2.78 8.36 -3.59
C PHE A 86 -3.96 7.91 -2.71
N LEU A 87 -3.94 6.66 -2.21
CA LEU A 87 -4.93 6.18 -1.26
C LEU A 87 -4.96 7.00 0.04
N LEU A 88 -3.77 7.29 0.57
CA LEU A 88 -3.65 8.11 1.77
C LEU A 88 -4.18 9.53 1.52
N ILE A 89 -3.84 10.13 0.38
CA ILE A 89 -4.35 11.45 -0.04
C ILE A 89 -5.88 11.43 -0.19
N ASP A 90 -6.44 10.40 -0.83
CA ASP A 90 -7.90 10.26 -0.99
C ASP A 90 -8.61 10.20 0.37
N MET A 91 -8.02 9.50 1.34
CA MET A 91 -8.54 9.45 2.71
C MET A 91 -8.47 10.82 3.40
N ILE A 92 -7.34 11.52 3.30
CA ILE A 92 -7.15 12.87 3.88
C ILE A 92 -8.17 13.86 3.29
N LEU A 93 -8.30 13.88 1.96
CA LEU A 93 -9.24 14.76 1.26
C LEU A 93 -10.69 14.43 1.63
N TYR A 94 -11.01 13.14 1.77
CA TYR A 94 -12.34 12.73 2.19
C TYR A 94 -12.65 13.21 3.61
N VAL A 95 -11.73 13.01 4.56
CA VAL A 95 -11.90 13.45 5.95
C VAL A 95 -12.04 14.96 6.02
N SER A 96 -11.15 15.70 5.34
CA SER A 96 -11.24 17.15 5.23
C SER A 96 -12.59 17.62 4.68
N ASP A 97 -13.12 16.96 3.64
CA ASP A 97 -14.45 17.29 3.09
C ASP A 97 -15.58 17.08 4.10
N LYS A 98 -15.49 16.05 4.96
CA LYS A 98 -16.52 15.74 5.96
C LYS A 98 -16.44 16.60 7.21
N THR A 99 -15.28 17.19 7.48
CA THR A 99 -15.07 18.00 8.70
C THR A 99 -15.07 19.50 8.43
N LYS A 100 -14.83 19.97 7.20
CA LYS A 100 -14.72 21.41 6.86
C LYS A 100 -15.89 22.32 7.26
N SER A 101 -17.09 21.76 7.44
CA SER A 101 -18.30 22.53 7.77
C SER A 101 -18.70 22.42 9.24
N LEU A 102 -17.93 21.69 10.03
CA LEU A 102 -18.13 21.60 11.47
C LEU A 102 -17.54 22.84 12.13
N ASP A 103 -18.08 23.19 13.29
CA ASP A 103 -17.53 24.26 14.12
C ASP A 103 -16.13 23.84 14.62
N ASP A 104 -15.23 24.81 14.75
CA ASP A 104 -13.88 24.58 15.29
C ASP A 104 -13.94 24.05 16.73
N ASP A 105 -15.06 24.29 17.45
CA ASP A 105 -15.31 23.76 18.79
C ASP A 105 -15.98 22.38 18.83
N TYR A 106 -16.23 21.75 17.67
CA TYR A 106 -16.91 20.47 17.60
C TYR A 106 -16.19 19.42 18.44
N LYS A 107 -16.92 18.82 19.38
CA LYS A 107 -16.45 17.70 20.22
C LYS A 107 -17.10 16.40 19.78
N GLY A 108 -16.29 15.39 19.48
CA GLY A 108 -16.80 14.12 18.99
C GLY A 108 -15.77 13.29 18.24
N ALA A 109 -16.28 12.36 17.43
CA ALA A 109 -15.46 11.49 16.60
C ALA A 109 -16.07 11.34 15.19
N LEU A 110 -15.21 11.25 14.19
CA LEU A 110 -15.52 10.78 12.85
C LEU A 110 -15.11 9.32 12.76
N THR A 111 -16.08 8.40 12.78
CA THR A 111 -15.80 7.00 12.47
C THR A 111 -15.68 6.85 10.96
N LEU A 112 -14.55 6.35 10.46
CA LEU A 112 -14.28 6.10 9.04
C LEU A 112 -14.14 4.59 8.78
N SER A 113 -14.87 4.05 7.81
CA SER A 113 -14.67 2.70 7.29
C SER A 113 -14.05 2.78 5.90
N VAL A 114 -12.89 2.16 5.75
CA VAL A 114 -12.09 2.15 4.53
C VAL A 114 -12.00 0.72 4.03
N GLU A 115 -12.49 0.48 2.82
CA GLU A 115 -12.35 -0.81 2.14
C GLU A 115 -11.61 -0.63 0.82
N VAL A 116 -10.44 -1.28 0.72
CA VAL A 116 -9.62 -1.32 -0.49
C VAL A 116 -9.74 -2.71 -1.10
N THR A 117 -10.29 -2.79 -2.30
CA THR A 117 -10.47 -4.05 -3.03
C THR A 117 -9.43 -4.19 -4.15
N LEU A 118 -8.44 -5.04 -3.91
CA LEU A 118 -7.43 -5.44 -4.87
C LEU A 118 -8.00 -6.41 -5.93
N PRO A 119 -7.45 -6.41 -7.16
CA PRO A 119 -7.84 -7.37 -8.17
C PRO A 119 -7.43 -8.79 -7.76
N SER A 120 -8.05 -9.79 -8.36
CA SER A 120 -7.66 -11.18 -8.15
C SER A 120 -6.19 -11.40 -8.48
N GLU A 121 -5.57 -12.39 -7.85
CA GLU A 121 -4.18 -12.75 -8.17
C GLU A 121 -4.03 -12.98 -9.67
N PRO A 122 -3.01 -12.40 -10.31
CA PRO A 122 -2.70 -12.76 -11.68
C PRO A 122 -2.42 -14.26 -11.72
N ALA A 123 -3.18 -14.98 -12.55
CA ALA A 123 -2.92 -16.40 -12.76
C ALA A 123 -1.47 -16.56 -13.21
N GLU A 124 -0.71 -17.44 -12.55
CA GLU A 124 0.63 -17.77 -13.01
C GLU A 124 0.55 -18.20 -14.48
N PRO A 125 1.40 -17.64 -15.37
CA PRO A 125 1.39 -18.05 -16.77
C PRO A 125 1.83 -19.51 -16.83
N ILE A 126 0.86 -20.41 -17.07
CA ILE A 126 1.11 -21.81 -17.36
C ILE A 126 2.12 -21.84 -18.50
N HIS A 127 3.35 -22.29 -18.22
CA HIS A 127 4.38 -22.51 -19.23
C HIS A 127 3.94 -23.68 -20.12
N ALA A 128 3.05 -23.41 -21.07
CA ALA A 128 2.72 -24.29 -22.16
C ALA A 128 3.85 -24.19 -23.20
N GLY A 129 4.91 -24.95 -22.96
CA GLY A 129 6.08 -25.02 -23.82
C GLY A 129 6.69 -26.42 -23.89
N SER A 130 5.86 -27.45 -23.92
CA SER A 130 6.29 -28.78 -24.39
C SER A 130 6.36 -28.76 -25.91
N VAL A 131 7.52 -28.42 -26.47
CA VAL A 131 7.89 -28.85 -27.82
C VAL A 131 8.89 -29.98 -27.67
N GLN A 132 8.34 -31.18 -27.75
CA GLN A 132 9.05 -32.44 -27.77
C GLN A 132 9.72 -32.61 -29.15
N THR A 133 11.01 -32.31 -29.27
CA THR A 133 11.85 -32.81 -30.37
C THR A 133 12.62 -34.03 -29.90
N GLN A 134 12.30 -35.17 -30.51
CA GLN A 134 12.87 -36.46 -30.19
C GLN A 134 14.25 -36.64 -30.84
N SER A 135 15.16 -37.22 -30.05
CA SER A 135 16.32 -38.03 -30.45
C SER A 135 17.57 -37.32 -31.00
N GLN A 136 18.60 -37.24 -30.16
CA GLN A 136 19.84 -37.99 -30.41
C GLN A 136 20.56 -38.32 -29.09
N LYS A 137 21.23 -39.47 -29.13
CA LYS A 137 21.64 -40.37 -28.03
C LYS A 137 23.00 -39.94 -27.44
N ALA A 138 23.10 -39.76 -26.13
CA ALA A 138 24.38 -39.84 -25.41
C ALA A 138 24.21 -40.17 -23.91
N THR A 139 24.57 -41.41 -23.60
CA THR A 139 25.21 -41.99 -22.40
C THR A 139 25.23 -41.18 -21.10
N GLY A 140 24.71 -41.79 -20.03
CA GLY A 140 24.45 -41.18 -18.72
C GLY A 140 25.62 -40.69 -17.87
N ARG A 141 25.28 -39.73 -17.00
CA ARG A 141 25.84 -39.46 -15.66
C ARG A 141 24.74 -38.79 -14.81
N PRO A 142 24.66 -39.03 -13.48
CA PRO A 142 23.59 -38.47 -12.65
C PRO A 142 23.67 -36.95 -12.61
N LYS A 143 22.52 -36.29 -12.84
CA LYS A 143 22.36 -34.84 -12.67
C LYS A 143 22.56 -34.52 -11.18
N LYS A 144 23.61 -33.77 -10.85
CA LYS A 144 23.65 -32.99 -9.60
C LYS A 144 22.51 -31.98 -9.66
N THR A 145 21.54 -32.12 -8.76
CA THR A 145 20.65 -31.01 -8.40
C THR A 145 21.53 -29.88 -7.88
N VAL A 146 21.74 -28.85 -8.71
CA VAL A 146 22.30 -27.59 -8.21
C VAL A 146 21.13 -26.89 -7.54
N GLU A 147 21.07 -27.02 -6.23
CA GLU A 147 20.27 -26.18 -5.37
C GLU A 147 20.79 -24.73 -5.56
N LEU A 148 20.05 -23.93 -6.34
CA LEU A 148 20.31 -22.50 -6.43
C LEU A 148 19.92 -21.88 -5.09
N LYS A 149 20.88 -21.77 -4.18
CA LYS A 149 20.76 -20.89 -3.02
C LYS A 149 20.47 -19.48 -3.53
N PRO A 150 19.44 -18.79 -3.05
CA PRO A 150 19.17 -17.42 -3.45
C PRO A 150 20.31 -16.56 -2.92
N ASN A 151 21.26 -16.20 -3.77
CA ASN A 151 22.35 -15.28 -3.44
C ASN A 151 22.07 -13.89 -4.02
N HIS A 152 20.86 -13.40 -3.79
CA HIS A 152 20.50 -12.03 -4.15
C HIS A 152 20.66 -11.18 -2.91
N LYS A 153 21.81 -10.51 -2.79
CA LYS A 153 21.94 -9.34 -1.92
C LYS A 153 20.95 -8.30 -2.44
N ILE A 154 19.83 -8.13 -1.74
CA ILE A 154 18.88 -7.04 -1.99
C ILE A 154 19.67 -5.74 -1.83
N GLN A 155 19.88 -5.02 -2.93
CA GLN A 155 20.50 -3.69 -2.87
C GLN A 155 19.44 -2.74 -2.34
N LYS A 156 19.64 -2.25 -1.11
CA LYS A 156 18.81 -1.21 -0.52
C LYS A 156 19.07 0.09 -1.29
N VAL A 157 18.04 0.62 -1.94
CA VAL A 157 18.10 1.90 -2.63
C VAL A 157 17.33 2.91 -1.81
N MET A 158 17.91 4.09 -1.60
CA MET A 158 17.28 5.15 -0.82
C MET A 158 17.25 6.42 -1.68
N TYR A 159 16.09 7.03 -1.78
CA TYR A 159 15.90 8.28 -2.50
C TYR A 159 16.09 9.44 -1.52
N LYS A 160 16.79 10.49 -1.97
CA LYS A 160 16.88 11.75 -1.23
C LYS A 160 16.20 12.84 -2.05
N ILE A 161 15.35 13.63 -1.41
CA ILE A 161 14.66 14.77 -2.02
C ILE A 161 15.41 16.03 -1.60
N GLY A 162 15.96 16.75 -2.59
CA GLY A 162 16.59 18.06 -2.42
C GLY A 162 15.79 19.16 -3.10
N ALA A 163 16.23 20.41 -2.95
CA ALA A 163 15.59 21.59 -3.55
C ALA A 163 15.52 21.55 -5.10
N ASP A 164 16.30 20.66 -5.70
CA ASP A 164 16.48 20.38 -7.13
C ASP A 164 15.82 19.06 -7.59
N GLY A 165 15.08 18.36 -6.72
CA GLY A 165 14.29 17.17 -7.05
C GLY A 165 14.82 15.86 -6.44
N VAL A 166 14.31 14.72 -6.93
CA VAL A 166 14.61 13.39 -6.39
C VAL A 166 15.89 12.82 -6.99
N SER A 167 16.87 12.49 -6.14
CA SER A 167 18.12 11.83 -6.55
C SER A 167 18.22 10.40 -6.01
N LEU A 168 18.59 9.47 -6.90
CA LEU A 168 18.82 8.05 -6.60
C LEU A 168 20.19 7.85 -5.93
N VAL A 169 20.22 7.45 -4.66
CA VAL A 169 21.48 7.13 -3.97
C VAL A 169 21.63 5.62 -3.85
N ARG A 170 22.59 5.03 -4.58
CA ARG A 170 22.95 3.61 -4.49
C ARG A 170 24.06 3.40 -3.46
N PHE A 171 23.79 2.63 -2.42
CA PHE A 171 24.82 2.18 -1.48
C PHE A 171 25.30 0.78 -1.87
N ASN A 172 26.58 0.67 -2.24
CA ASN A 172 27.23 -0.64 -2.36
C ASN A 172 27.69 -1.09 -0.97
N THR A 173 26.95 -2.02 -0.35
CA THR A 173 27.46 -2.76 0.82
C THR A 173 28.51 -3.76 0.35
N ARG A 174 29.77 -3.31 0.33
CA ARG A 174 30.93 -4.19 0.19
C ARG A 174 30.97 -5.06 1.45
N SER A 175 30.57 -6.33 1.36
CA SER A 175 30.89 -7.28 2.43
C SER A 175 32.40 -7.48 2.40
N GLN A 176 33.10 -7.02 3.43
CA GLN A 176 34.41 -7.54 3.73
C GLN A 176 34.24 -9.01 4.12
N SER A 177 34.80 -9.91 3.32
CA SER A 177 35.14 -11.26 3.74
C SER A 177 36.65 -11.25 4.02
N ASN A 178 37.01 -11.56 5.27
CA ASN A 178 38.34 -11.82 5.84
C ASN A 178 39.58 -11.36 5.07
#